data_AF-A0A0Q4LVY0-F1
#
_entry.id   AF-A0A0Q4LVY0-F1
#
_cell.length_a   1.000
_cell.length_b   1.000
_cell.length_c   1.000
_cell.angle_alpha   90.00
_cell.angle_beta   90.00
_cell.angle_gamma   90.00
#
_symmetry.space_group_name_H-M   'P 1'
#
loop_
_entity.id
_entity.type
_entity.pdbx_description
1 polymer ?
#
loop_
_entity_poly.entity_id
_entity_poly.type
_entity_poly.pdbx_seq_one_letter_code
_entity_poly.pdbx_strand_id
1 'polypeptide(L)'
;MKNFLTPVIFTFIIGSASAQKSKMQTFQLMEPNFNNKVIVGTISEIYNTQRFGKKLWWVKIGSDTLIHVWEKHFDATTMKVGVKRPFTSVKRLDSNWWMKEKSEVKFREAVDQNVLSVQ
;
A
#
# COMPACT_ATOMS: atom_id res chain seq x y z
N MET A 1 -7.50 -70.56 4.65
CA MET A 1 -7.41 -69.37 3.77
C MET A 1 -7.63 -68.13 4.62
N LYS A 2 -6.58 -67.33 4.86
CA LYS A 2 -6.65 -66.09 5.66
C LYS A 2 -6.08 -64.98 4.79
N ASN A 3 -6.97 -64.20 4.17
CA ASN A 3 -6.57 -63.09 3.30
C ASN A 3 -6.38 -61.86 4.19
N PHE A 4 -5.16 -61.32 4.15
CA PHE A 4 -4.75 -60.14 4.89
C PHE A 4 -5.49 -58.90 4.35
N LEU A 5 -6.19 -58.21 5.25
CA LEU A 5 -6.72 -56.87 5.02
C LEU A 5 -5.56 -55.87 5.08
N THR A 6 -5.23 -55.25 3.96
CA THR A 6 -4.27 -54.15 3.89
C THR A 6 -4.97 -52.84 4.31
N PRO A 7 -4.56 -52.15 5.38
CA PRO A 7 -5.12 -50.85 5.70
C PRO A 7 -4.50 -49.78 4.81
N VAL A 8 -5.34 -49.06 4.07
CA VAL A 8 -4.96 -47.85 3.32
C VAL A 8 -4.81 -46.71 4.32
N ILE A 9 -3.57 -46.36 4.64
CA ILE A 9 -3.26 -45.21 5.51
C ILE A 9 -3.37 -43.94 4.65
N PHE A 10 -4.45 -43.20 4.82
CA PHE A 10 -4.64 -41.88 4.24
C PHE A 10 -3.99 -40.84 5.18
N THR A 11 -2.72 -40.48 4.94
CA THR A 11 -2.08 -39.38 5.67
C THR A 11 -2.57 -38.04 5.11
N PHE A 12 -3.55 -37.45 5.77
CA PHE A 12 -3.87 -36.03 5.60
C PHE A 12 -2.69 -35.20 6.14
N ILE A 13 -1.76 -34.84 5.26
CA ILE A 13 -0.76 -33.81 5.56
C ILE A 13 -1.52 -32.49 5.58
N ILE A 14 -1.98 -32.10 6.77
CA ILE A 14 -2.41 -30.72 7.04
C ILE A 14 -1.11 -29.90 7.06
N GLY A 15 -0.61 -29.58 5.87
CA GLY A 15 0.43 -28.59 5.72
C GLY A 15 -0.16 -27.27 6.18
N SER A 16 0.23 -26.82 7.37
CA SER A 16 0.03 -25.45 7.79
C SER A 16 0.73 -24.58 6.76
N ALA A 17 -0.01 -24.12 5.75
CA ALA A 17 0.40 -23.06 4.87
C ALA A 17 0.53 -21.81 5.74
N SER A 18 1.67 -21.69 6.42
CA SER A 18 2.15 -20.43 6.94
C SER A 18 2.33 -19.55 5.70
N ALA A 19 1.26 -18.87 5.32
CA ALA A 19 1.33 -17.72 4.47
C ALA A 19 2.19 -16.72 5.22
N GLN A 20 3.52 -16.82 5.05
CA GLN A 20 4.46 -15.82 5.50
C GLN A 20 3.89 -14.50 5.01
N LYS A 21 3.37 -13.68 5.95
CA LYS A 21 2.86 -12.35 5.61
C LYS A 21 3.97 -11.67 4.82
N SER A 22 3.75 -11.48 3.52
CA SER A 22 4.74 -10.85 2.66
C SER A 22 5.12 -9.53 3.30
N LYS A 23 6.41 -9.37 3.61
CA LYS A 23 6.90 -8.16 4.27
C LYS A 23 6.67 -7.01 3.31
N MET A 24 5.81 -6.07 3.70
CA MET A 24 5.46 -4.90 2.89
C MET A 24 6.74 -4.20 2.41
N GLN A 25 6.94 -4.16 1.09
CA GLN A 25 8.02 -3.46 0.44
C GLN A 25 7.61 -2.02 0.23
N THR A 26 8.35 -1.10 0.84
CA THR A 26 8.06 0.34 0.74
C THR A 26 9.06 1.01 -0.20
N PHE A 27 8.55 1.87 -1.07
CA PHE A 27 9.32 2.66 -2.02
C PHE A 27 8.90 4.12 -1.96
N GLN A 28 9.77 5.00 -2.45
CA GLN A 28 9.48 6.41 -2.69
C GLN A 28 9.59 6.70 -4.18
N LEU A 29 8.60 7.40 -4.72
CA LEU A 29 8.69 8.01 -6.04
C LEU A 29 9.63 9.21 -5.98
N MET A 30 10.71 9.16 -6.76
CA MET A 30 11.69 10.23 -6.88
C MET A 30 11.40 11.08 -8.12
N GLU A 31 12.14 12.18 -8.26
CA GLU A 31 12.14 12.96 -9.48
C GLU A 31 12.50 12.11 -10.71
N PRO A 32 12.01 12.48 -11.91
CA PRO A 32 12.40 11.82 -13.14
C PRO A 32 13.93 11.70 -13.28
N ASN A 33 14.41 10.57 -13.80
CA ASN A 33 15.83 10.27 -14.04
C ASN A 33 16.73 10.20 -12.79
N PHE A 34 16.19 10.28 -11.57
CA PHE A 34 16.97 10.07 -10.36
C PHE A 34 17.40 8.61 -10.17
N ASN A 35 16.57 7.67 -10.59
CA ASN A 35 16.84 6.23 -10.56
C ASN A 35 16.25 5.53 -11.80
N ASN A 36 16.86 4.42 -12.21
CA ASN A 36 16.39 3.61 -13.34
C ASN A 36 15.38 2.54 -12.93
N LYS A 37 15.11 2.39 -11.62
CA LYS A 37 14.15 1.40 -11.14
C LYS A 37 12.71 1.81 -11.48
N VAL A 38 11.96 0.87 -12.03
CA VAL A 38 10.54 1.02 -12.36
C VAL A 38 9.74 -0.07 -11.66
N ILE A 39 8.61 0.29 -11.06
CA ILE A 39 7.62 -0.66 -10.53
C ILE A 39 6.35 -0.50 -11.37
N VAL A 40 5.83 -1.61 -11.89
CA VAL A 40 4.60 -1.63 -12.68
C VAL A 40 3.59 -2.51 -11.97
N GLY A 41 2.36 -2.01 -11.81
CA GLY A 41 1.29 -2.83 -11.29
C GLY A 41 -0.03 -2.09 -11.19
N THR A 42 -1.04 -2.83 -10.76
CA THR A 42 -2.40 -2.31 -10.54
C THR A 42 -2.50 -1.72 -9.15
N ILE A 43 -3.01 -0.49 -9.08
CA ILE A 43 -3.24 0.20 -7.82
C ILE A 43 -4.38 -0.49 -7.09
N SER A 44 -4.10 -1.03 -5.91
CA SER A 44 -5.09 -1.70 -5.06
C SER A 44 -5.71 -0.75 -4.02
N GLU A 45 -4.95 0.24 -3.56
CA GLU A 45 -5.38 1.16 -2.51
C GLU A 45 -4.62 2.48 -2.62
N ILE A 46 -5.28 3.58 -2.27
CA ILE A 46 -4.65 4.89 -2.13
C ILE A 46 -5.10 5.46 -0.80
N TYR A 47 -4.15 5.85 0.04
CA TYR A 47 -4.43 6.47 1.33
C TYR A 47 -3.37 7.51 1.65
N ASN A 48 -3.62 8.29 2.68
CA ASN A 48 -2.63 9.22 3.20
C ASN A 48 -2.41 8.96 4.70
N THR A 49 -1.21 9.31 5.16
CA THR A 49 -0.87 9.39 6.57
C THR A 49 -0.40 10.79 6.90
N GLN A 50 -0.44 11.17 8.17
CA GLN A 50 0.13 12.43 8.64
C GLN A 50 1.34 12.13 9.54
N ARG A 51 2.42 12.87 9.33
CA ARG A 51 3.64 12.76 10.14
C ARG A 51 4.32 14.11 10.26
N PHE A 52 4.65 14.54 11.48
CA PHE A 52 5.25 15.86 11.73
C PHE A 52 4.48 17.02 11.05
N GLY A 53 3.14 16.97 11.07
CA GLY A 53 2.27 17.94 10.40
C GLY A 53 2.21 17.84 8.88
N LYS A 54 2.97 16.94 8.25
CA LYS A 54 2.99 16.74 6.79
C LYS A 54 2.12 15.56 6.37
N LYS A 55 1.36 15.75 5.29
CA LYS A 55 0.57 14.69 4.65
C LYS A 55 1.47 13.89 3.71
N LEU A 56 1.44 12.56 3.83
CA LEU A 56 2.19 11.62 3.01
C LEU A 56 1.20 10.77 2.22
N TRP A 57 1.29 10.77 0.89
CA TRP A 57 0.43 9.97 0.04
C TRP A 57 1.05 8.60 -0.24
N TRP A 58 0.24 7.56 -0.12
CA TRP A 58 0.64 6.18 -0.29
C TRP A 58 -0.22 5.51 -1.35
N VAL A 59 0.45 4.88 -2.31
CA VAL A 59 -0.18 4.08 -3.36
C VAL A 59 0.24 2.64 -3.18
N LYS A 60 -0.73 1.78 -2.90
CA LYS A 60 -0.50 0.34 -2.76
C LYS A 60 -0.66 -0.34 -4.12
N ILE A 61 0.28 -1.21 -4.43
CA ILE A 61 0.32 -2.00 -5.66
C ILE A 61 0.28 -3.48 -5.26
N GLY A 62 -0.76 -4.18 -5.68
CA GLY A 62 -0.97 -5.57 -5.27
C GLY A 62 -1.13 -5.71 -3.75
N SER A 63 -0.54 -6.76 -3.18
CA SER A 63 -0.69 -7.12 -1.76
C SER A 63 0.47 -6.64 -0.88
N ASP A 64 1.66 -6.43 -1.44
CA ASP A 64 2.90 -6.30 -0.68
C ASP A 64 3.80 -5.12 -1.08
N THR A 65 3.36 -4.28 -2.02
CA THR A 65 4.14 -3.13 -2.47
C THR A 65 3.43 -1.84 -2.16
N LEU A 66 4.16 -0.89 -1.57
CA LEU A 66 3.67 0.43 -1.21
C LEU A 66 4.62 1.50 -1.73
N ILE A 67 4.07 2.51 -2.39
CA ILE A 67 4.84 3.62 -2.97
C ILE A 67 4.39 4.93 -2.33
N HIS A 68 5.32 5.62 -1.68
CA HIS A 68 5.16 7.00 -1.27
C HIS A 68 5.23 7.90 -2.50
N VAL A 69 4.22 8.76 -2.67
CA VAL A 69 4.15 9.75 -3.73
C VAL A 69 4.08 11.13 -3.09
N TRP A 70 4.94 12.06 -3.51
CA TRP A 70 4.83 13.44 -3.07
C TRP A 70 3.59 14.08 -3.70
N GLU A 71 2.93 14.99 -2.98
CA GLU A 71 1.72 15.67 -3.46
C GLU A 71 1.92 16.31 -4.85
N LYS A 72 3.07 16.96 -5.09
CA LYS A 72 3.43 17.54 -6.39
C LYS A 72 3.55 16.53 -7.55
N HIS A 73 3.67 15.24 -7.25
CA HIS A 73 3.76 14.15 -8.24
C HIS A 73 2.51 13.27 -8.24
N PHE A 74 1.52 13.57 -7.39
CA PHE A 74 0.28 12.82 -7.33
C PHE A 74 -0.62 13.26 -8.49
N ASP A 75 -0.82 12.36 -9.44
CA ASP A 75 -1.69 12.59 -10.57
C ASP A 75 -3.04 11.89 -10.34
N ALA A 76 -4.04 12.68 -9.92
CA ALA A 76 -5.37 12.18 -9.62
C ALA A 76 -6.09 11.56 -10.83
N THR A 77 -5.63 11.79 -12.07
CA THR A 77 -6.24 11.19 -13.26
C THR A 77 -5.81 9.74 -13.47
N THR A 78 -4.54 9.44 -13.21
CA THR A 78 -3.93 8.11 -13.45
C THR A 78 -3.65 7.32 -12.18
N MET A 79 -3.56 7.96 -11.02
CA MET A 79 -3.41 7.30 -9.72
C MET A 79 -4.78 7.07 -9.10
N LYS A 80 -5.49 6.06 -9.60
CA LYS A 80 -6.79 5.59 -9.09
C LYS A 80 -6.77 4.08 -8.88
N VAL A 81 -7.55 3.59 -7.92
CA VAL A 81 -7.71 2.15 -7.69
C VAL A 81 -8.19 1.45 -8.96
N GLY A 82 -7.59 0.31 -9.28
CA GLY A 82 -7.86 -0.46 -10.51
C GLY A 82 -7.02 -0.04 -11.72
N VAL A 83 -6.37 1.13 -11.70
CA VAL A 83 -5.50 1.55 -12.81
C VAL A 83 -4.15 0.85 -12.72
N LYS A 84 -3.71 0.27 -13.85
CA LYS A 84 -2.37 -0.28 -14.01
C LYS A 84 -1.45 0.80 -14.60
N ARG A 85 -0.38 1.14 -13.89
CA ARG A 85 0.59 2.13 -14.38
C ARG A 85 2.02 1.83 -13.96
N PRO A 86 3.02 2.34 -14.70
CA PRO A 86 4.40 2.38 -14.24
C PRO A 86 4.63 3.52 -13.22
N PHE A 87 5.50 3.25 -12.26
CA PHE A 87 6.12 4.21 -11.36
C PHE A 87 7.62 4.17 -11.64
N THR A 88 8.10 5.16 -12.38
CA THR A 88 9.51 5.30 -12.77
C THR A 88 10.29 6.02 -11.68
N SER A 89 11.60 5.80 -11.64
CA SER A 89 12.48 6.47 -10.68
C SER A 89 12.10 6.22 -9.21
N VAL A 90 11.95 4.95 -8.83
CA VAL A 90 11.59 4.58 -7.44
C VAL A 90 12.81 4.19 -6.62
N LYS A 91 12.86 4.63 -5.35
CA LYS A 91 13.91 4.26 -4.39
C LYS A 91 13.30 3.45 -3.24
N ARG A 92 14.00 2.41 -2.77
CA ARG A 92 13.56 1.64 -1.59
C ARG A 92 13.57 2.54 -0.35
N LEU A 93 12.51 2.47 0.44
CA LEU A 93 12.44 3.06 1.77
C LEU A 93 12.57 1.93 2.78
N ASP A 94 13.62 1.97 3.59
CA ASP A 94 13.84 1.00 4.66
C ASP A 94 13.09 1.37 5.96
N SER A 95 12.41 2.51 5.96
CA SER A 95 11.67 3.04 7.09
C SER A 95 10.16 2.78 6.97
N ASN A 96 9.51 2.51 8.12
CA ASN A 96 8.08 2.24 8.17
C ASN A 96 7.25 3.53 8.25
N TRP A 97 7.52 4.51 7.38
CA TRP A 97 6.81 5.80 7.37
C TRP A 97 5.32 5.68 7.03
N TRP A 98 4.93 4.54 6.47
CA TRP A 98 3.54 4.18 6.18
C TRP A 98 2.74 3.73 7.41
N MET A 99 3.41 3.37 8.51
CA MET A 99 2.72 3.08 9.76
C MET A 99 2.28 4.40 10.39
N LYS A 100 0.97 4.56 10.60
CA LYS A 100 0.40 5.73 11.27
C LYS A 100 1.07 5.95 12.63
N GLU A 101 1.45 7.19 12.93
CA GLU A 101 1.82 7.57 14.29
C GLU A 101 0.58 7.44 15.19
N LYS A 102 0.72 6.80 16.36
CA LYS A 102 -0.38 6.61 17.32
C LYS A 102 -0.90 7.91 17.93
N SER A 103 -0.18 9.02 17.76
CA SER A 103 -0.49 10.34 18.29
C SER A 103 -1.07 11.25 17.19
N GLU A 104 -2.29 10.98 16.75
CA GLU A 104 -3.03 11.91 15.87
C GLU A 104 -3.48 13.13 16.69
N VAL A 105 -2.81 14.28 16.50
CA VAL A 105 -3.40 15.59 16.85
C VAL A 105 -4.45 15.87 15.79
N LYS A 106 -5.73 15.78 16.16
CA LYS A 106 -6.86 16.14 15.30
C LYS A 106 -6.79 17.64 15.01
N PHE A 107 -6.36 18.03 13.81
CA PHE A 107 -6.59 19.39 13.35
C PHE A 107 -8.03 19.52 12.90
N ARG A 108 -8.74 20.45 13.55
CA ARG A 108 -10.10 20.87 13.21
C ARG A 108 -10.03 21.48 11.82
N GLU A 109 -10.69 20.87 10.84
CA GLU A 109 -10.86 21.49 9.52
C GLU A 109 -11.59 22.83 9.73
N ALA A 110 -10.97 23.92 9.28
CA ALA A 110 -11.65 25.21 9.21
C ALA A 110 -12.72 25.08 8.12
N VAL A 111 -13.96 24.87 8.54
CA VAL A 111 -15.12 24.99 7.67
C VAL A 111 -15.24 26.47 7.33
N ASP A 112 -14.87 26.84 6.09
CA ASP A 112 -15.31 28.09 5.47
C ASP A 112 -16.85 28.07 5.43
N GLN A 113 -17.48 28.65 6.45
CA GLN A 113 -18.89 28.97 6.40
C GLN A 113 -19.06 30.19 5.51
N ASN A 114 -19.20 29.93 4.22
CA ASN A 114 -19.66 30.88 3.23
C ASN A 114 -21.15 31.20 3.53
N VAL A 115 -21.40 32.14 4.44
CA VAL A 115 -22.75 32.65 4.70
C VAL A 115 -23.06 33.75 3.70
N LEU A 116 -23.48 33.34 2.50
CA LEU A 116 -24.32 34.18 1.65
C LEU A 116 -25.73 34.15 2.25
N SER A 117 -26.05 35.12 3.11
CA SER A 117 -27.45 35.48 3.37
C SER A 117 -27.81 36.68 2.53
N VAL A 118 -28.40 36.41 1.37
CA VAL A 118 -29.22 37.36 0.63
C VAL A 118 -30.51 37.54 1.42
N GLN A 119 -30.81 38.77 1.85
CA GLN A 119 -32.17 39.33 1.95
C GLN A 119 -32.09 40.84 2.15
#